data_AF-A0A1G5R2K4-F1
#
_entry.id   AF-A0A1G5R2K4-F1
#
_cell.length_a   1.000
_cell.length_b   1.000
_cell.length_c   1.000
_cell.angle_alpha   90.00
_cell.angle_beta   90.00
_cell.angle_gamma   90.00
#
_symmetry.space_group_name_H-M   'P 1'
#
loop_
_entity.id
_entity.type
_entity.pdbx_description
1 polymer ?
#
loop_
_entity_poly.entity_id
_entity_poly.type
_entity_poly.pdbx_seq_one_letter_code
_entity_poly.pdbx_strand_id
1 'polypeptide(L)'
;MSYKNDFKAFSISDNANVVSQEKYEANQSLQTGFLPDDVPTHLLNKVLRQASTVSSVVTDFIAARSGNDVLDDGNIAKLTAQLNKALEQKITTDIPGASLTQKGVVQLTDVIGNSDTLAVTQKLVQEVINSLREYTREQIDNRIKTANEIPVGSPIPWPLPHPPFGYFTCNGSAFNKLQYPKLAEAYPDGRLPDLRGEFIRGWDDGRGVDSFRSLLSWQEGSYLLQDVNPVNNVVSFSSHDRAALKWDTPQDKAISLWARYVHANTNRWIADTTFIGVSRPRNIAFNYIVRAA
;
A
#
# COMPACT_ATOMS: atom_id res chain seq x y z
N MET A 1 -26.13 55.69 16.93
CA MET A 1 -25.75 57.06 16.55
C MET A 1 -26.13 57.25 15.09
N SER A 2 -26.81 58.34 14.75
CA SER A 2 -27.15 58.65 13.35
C SER A 2 -25.95 59.36 12.73
N TYR A 3 -25.29 58.71 11.78
CA TYR A 3 -24.22 59.30 10.96
C TYR A 3 -24.81 60.21 9.89
N LYS A 4 -24.09 61.27 9.52
CA LYS A 4 -24.49 62.27 8.53
C LYS A 4 -23.87 61.95 7.16
N ASN A 5 -24.68 62.00 6.10
CA ASN A 5 -24.24 61.94 4.71
C ASN A 5 -24.64 63.25 4.01
N ASP A 6 -23.66 63.99 3.48
CA ASP A 6 -23.91 65.27 2.79
C ASP A 6 -24.19 65.13 1.30
N PHE A 7 -23.91 63.97 0.69
CA PHE A 7 -24.24 63.69 -0.70
C PHE A 7 -25.72 63.32 -0.82
N LYS A 8 -26.54 64.22 -1.35
CA LYS A 8 -28.00 64.06 -1.42
C LYS A 8 -28.47 63.67 -2.81
N ALA A 9 -29.46 62.78 -2.85
CA ALA A 9 -30.18 62.50 -4.08
C ALA A 9 -31.00 63.72 -4.53
N PHE A 10 -30.82 64.14 -5.79
CA PHE A 10 -31.50 65.28 -6.39
C PHE A 10 -32.82 64.85 -7.04
N SER A 11 -33.88 65.67 -6.91
CA SER A 11 -35.12 65.53 -7.70
C SER A 11 -35.84 64.17 -7.53
N ILE A 12 -35.92 63.67 -6.29
CA ILE A 12 -36.50 62.35 -5.94
C ILE A 12 -38.01 62.33 -5.64
N SER A 13 -38.69 63.47 -5.68
CA SER A 13 -40.14 63.53 -5.41
C SER A 13 -40.96 62.92 -6.56
N ASP A 14 -42.18 62.47 -6.25
CA ASP A 14 -43.08 61.83 -7.24
C ASP A 14 -43.44 62.76 -8.40
N ASN A 15 -43.50 64.08 -8.15
CA ASN A 15 -43.80 65.11 -9.14
C ASN A 15 -42.55 65.87 -9.62
N ALA A 16 -41.37 65.26 -9.51
CA ALA A 16 -40.14 65.96 -9.85
C ALA A 16 -40.02 66.25 -11.34
N ASN A 17 -39.29 67.32 -11.67
CA ASN A 17 -39.19 67.83 -13.03
C ASN A 17 -38.24 66.99 -13.91
N VAL A 18 -38.60 65.74 -14.19
CA VAL A 18 -37.79 64.74 -14.88
C VAL A 18 -38.57 64.03 -15.98
N VAL A 19 -37.89 63.64 -17.06
CA VAL A 19 -38.51 62.82 -18.11
C VAL A 19 -38.80 61.39 -17.63
N SER A 20 -39.81 60.74 -18.22
CA SER A 20 -40.10 59.31 -17.97
C SER A 20 -38.92 58.43 -18.37
N GLN A 21 -38.89 57.20 -17.86
CA GLN A 21 -37.81 56.27 -18.21
C GLN A 21 -37.83 55.93 -19.70
N GLU A 22 -39.01 55.69 -20.29
CA GLU A 22 -39.08 55.33 -21.71
C GLU A 22 -38.60 56.47 -22.62
N LYS A 23 -38.98 57.73 -22.31
CA LYS A 23 -38.54 58.90 -23.08
C LYS A 23 -37.04 59.17 -22.94
N TYR A 24 -36.45 58.82 -21.80
CA TYR A 24 -35.01 58.97 -21.57
C TYR A 24 -34.21 57.95 -22.39
N GLU A 25 -34.61 56.69 -22.37
CA GLU A 25 -33.96 55.61 -23.11
C GLU A 25 -34.06 55.78 -24.63
N ALA A 26 -35.14 56.39 -25.12
CA ALA A 26 -35.32 56.70 -26.53
C ALA A 26 -34.51 57.93 -27.01
N ASN A 27 -33.86 58.68 -26.12
CA ASN A 27 -33.17 59.93 -26.49
C ASN A 27 -31.75 59.65 -27.01
N GLN A 28 -31.42 60.14 -28.21
CA GLN A 28 -30.12 59.94 -28.85
C GLN A 28 -28.94 60.61 -28.08
N SER A 29 -29.23 61.64 -27.29
CA SER A 29 -28.25 62.32 -26.43
C SER A 29 -27.68 61.41 -25.35
N LEU A 30 -28.34 60.29 -25.03
CA LEU A 30 -27.80 59.29 -24.09
C LEU A 30 -26.47 58.70 -24.58
N GLN A 31 -26.30 58.57 -25.89
CA GLN A 31 -25.08 58.02 -26.51
C GLN A 31 -24.07 59.09 -26.91
N THR A 32 -24.56 60.29 -27.25
CA THR A 32 -23.76 61.33 -27.90
C THR A 32 -23.54 62.59 -27.06
N GLY A 33 -24.19 62.69 -25.89
CA GLY A 33 -24.18 63.88 -25.04
C GLY A 33 -25.20 64.93 -25.49
N PHE A 34 -25.35 65.99 -24.70
CA PHE A 34 -26.24 67.11 -25.04
C PHE A 34 -25.61 68.03 -26.09
N LEU A 35 -26.45 68.61 -26.95
CA LEU A 35 -26.01 69.64 -27.90
C LEU A 35 -25.63 70.94 -27.16
N PRO A 36 -24.68 71.74 -27.68
CA PRO A 36 -24.14 72.91 -26.97
C PRO A 36 -25.16 73.98 -26.56
N ASP A 37 -26.21 74.18 -27.36
CA ASP A 37 -27.07 75.37 -27.25
C ASP A 37 -28.52 75.08 -26.80
N ASP A 38 -28.90 73.81 -26.58
CA ASP A 38 -30.24 73.45 -26.10
C ASP A 38 -30.24 72.15 -25.30
N VAL A 39 -30.24 72.28 -23.97
CA VAL A 39 -30.38 71.15 -23.04
C VAL A 39 -31.74 71.23 -22.35
N PRO A 40 -32.71 70.36 -22.72
CA PRO A 40 -34.00 70.35 -22.06
C PRO A 40 -33.85 70.08 -20.55
N THR A 41 -34.32 71.00 -19.70
CA THR A 41 -34.13 70.95 -18.25
C THR A 41 -34.62 69.65 -17.63
N HIS A 42 -35.73 69.09 -18.12
CA HIS A 42 -36.28 67.82 -17.65
C HIS A 42 -35.37 66.62 -17.95
N LEU A 43 -34.59 66.71 -19.04
CA LEU A 43 -33.64 65.69 -19.46
C LEU A 43 -32.34 65.81 -18.66
N LEU A 44 -31.85 67.04 -18.46
CA LEU A 44 -30.72 67.30 -17.56
C LEU A 44 -31.02 66.83 -16.13
N ASN A 45 -32.20 67.15 -15.60
CA ASN A 45 -32.62 66.71 -14.27
C ASN A 45 -32.66 65.19 -14.15
N LYS A 46 -32.97 64.45 -15.22
CA LYS A 46 -32.96 62.99 -15.21
C LYS A 46 -31.54 62.44 -15.02
N VAL A 47 -30.56 63.00 -15.74
CA VAL A 47 -29.14 62.64 -15.60
C VAL A 47 -28.64 62.96 -14.19
N LEU A 48 -28.89 64.18 -13.71
CA LEU A 48 -28.51 64.61 -12.37
C LEU A 48 -29.16 63.75 -11.29
N ARG A 49 -30.44 63.39 -11.44
CA ARG A 49 -31.14 62.47 -10.52
C ARG A 49 -30.48 61.09 -10.50
N GLN A 50 -30.21 60.48 -11.65
CA GLN A 50 -29.59 59.15 -11.67
C GLN A 50 -28.20 59.15 -11.01
N ALA A 51 -27.36 60.13 -11.33
CA ALA A 51 -26.02 60.25 -10.76
C ALA A 51 -26.04 60.53 -9.24
N SER A 52 -26.82 61.52 -8.82
CA SER A 52 -26.91 61.91 -7.40
C SER A 52 -27.57 60.82 -6.53
N THR A 53 -28.56 60.09 -7.04
CA THR A 53 -29.16 58.97 -6.31
C THR A 53 -28.16 57.84 -6.09
N VAL A 54 -27.39 57.44 -7.11
CA VAL A 54 -26.34 56.42 -6.94
C VAL A 54 -25.27 56.90 -5.96
N SER A 55 -24.84 58.16 -6.08
CA SER A 55 -23.87 58.76 -5.15
C SER A 55 -24.39 58.71 -3.71
N SER A 56 -25.62 59.16 -3.45
CA SER A 56 -26.24 59.17 -2.13
C SER A 56 -26.32 57.76 -1.53
N VAL A 57 -26.69 56.75 -2.32
CA VAL A 57 -26.78 55.35 -1.85
C VAL A 57 -25.40 54.81 -1.46
N VAL A 58 -24.38 55.08 -2.27
CA VAL A 58 -23.00 54.65 -1.99
C VAL A 58 -22.49 55.35 -0.73
N THR A 59 -22.69 56.66 -0.59
CA THR A 59 -22.21 57.40 0.58
C THR A 59 -23.00 57.10 1.85
N ASP A 60 -24.29 56.77 1.75
CA ASP A 60 -25.07 56.24 2.88
C ASP A 60 -24.52 54.88 3.33
N PHE A 61 -24.18 53.99 2.40
CA PHE A 61 -23.50 52.73 2.73
C PHE A 61 -22.16 52.99 3.43
N ILE A 62 -21.35 53.92 2.92
CA ILE A 62 -20.07 54.30 3.52
C ILE A 62 -20.28 54.84 4.94
N ALA A 63 -21.23 55.76 5.15
CA ALA A 63 -21.50 56.33 6.46
C ALA A 63 -21.93 55.24 7.46
N ALA A 64 -22.86 54.38 7.03
CA ALA A 64 -23.40 53.30 7.84
C ALA A 64 -22.36 52.25 8.25
N ARG A 65 -21.44 51.91 7.34
CA ARG A 65 -20.46 50.84 7.53
C ARG A 65 -19.07 51.32 7.92
N SER A 66 -18.77 52.61 7.83
CA SER A 66 -17.52 53.16 8.38
C SER A 66 -17.69 53.68 9.81
N GLY A 67 -18.94 53.95 10.21
CA GLY A 67 -19.31 54.55 11.50
C GLY A 67 -18.98 56.04 11.61
N ASN A 68 -18.73 56.71 10.49
CA ASN A 68 -18.30 58.10 10.41
C ASN A 68 -19.20 58.91 9.47
N ASP A 69 -19.23 60.23 9.65
CA ASP A 69 -19.90 61.14 8.72
C ASP A 69 -19.17 61.19 7.37
N VAL A 70 -19.94 61.30 6.30
CA VAL A 70 -19.46 61.47 4.92
C VAL A 70 -19.83 62.88 4.46
N LEU A 71 -18.84 63.78 4.48
CA LEU A 71 -19.01 65.22 4.19
C LEU A 71 -18.66 65.51 2.72
N ASP A 72 -19.37 66.47 2.12
CA ASP A 72 -19.07 66.99 0.77
C ASP A 72 -18.06 68.14 0.88
N ASP A 73 -16.81 67.80 1.22
CA ASP A 73 -15.71 68.75 1.44
C ASP A 73 -14.60 68.66 0.35
N GLY A 74 -14.85 67.87 -0.69
CA GLY A 74 -13.89 67.61 -1.78
C GLY A 74 -12.71 66.70 -1.40
N ASN A 75 -12.68 66.11 -0.20
CA ASN A 75 -11.57 65.26 0.24
C ASN A 75 -11.69 63.82 -0.26
N ILE A 76 -11.19 63.59 -1.48
CA ILE A 76 -11.22 62.27 -2.15
C ILE A 76 -10.49 61.19 -1.36
N ALA A 77 -9.36 61.53 -0.73
CA ALA A 77 -8.56 60.57 0.03
C ALA A 77 -9.32 60.05 1.27
N LYS A 78 -10.01 60.95 1.98
CA LYS A 78 -10.87 60.60 3.12
C LYS A 78 -12.04 59.73 2.68
N LEU A 79 -12.74 60.09 1.61
CA LEU A 79 -13.85 59.31 1.08
C LEU A 79 -13.40 57.90 0.66
N THR A 80 -12.23 57.79 0.03
CA THR A 80 -11.63 56.50 -0.37
C THR A 80 -11.32 55.63 0.85
N ALA A 81 -10.70 56.21 1.89
CA ALA A 81 -10.40 55.49 3.12
C ALA A 81 -11.69 55.02 3.84
N GLN A 82 -12.72 55.86 3.85
CA GLN A 82 -14.02 55.50 4.42
C GLN A 82 -14.71 54.38 3.64
N LEU A 83 -14.62 54.38 2.30
CA LEU A 83 -15.13 53.30 1.45
C LEU A 83 -14.42 51.97 1.72
N ASN A 84 -13.08 51.98 1.78
CA ASN A 84 -12.32 50.77 2.09
C ASN A 84 -12.70 50.21 3.47
N LYS A 85 -12.80 51.08 4.48
CA LYS A 85 -13.25 50.68 5.82
C LYS A 85 -14.67 50.10 5.82
N ALA A 86 -15.59 50.71 5.06
CA ALA A 86 -16.96 50.22 4.92
C ALA A 86 -17.02 48.82 4.30
N LEU A 87 -16.19 48.56 3.28
CA LEU A 87 -16.06 47.25 2.64
C LEU A 87 -15.44 46.21 3.59
N GLU A 88 -14.36 46.55 4.29
CA GLU A 88 -13.73 45.68 5.29
C GLU A 88 -14.71 45.30 6.41
N GLN A 89 -15.47 46.27 6.94
CA GLN A 89 -16.48 45.99 7.95
C GLN A 89 -17.58 45.08 7.41
N LYS A 90 -18.07 45.33 6.19
CA LYS A 90 -19.09 44.50 5.54
C LYS A 90 -18.63 43.06 5.36
N ILE A 91 -17.38 42.86 4.91
CA ILE A 91 -16.75 41.55 4.78
C ILE A 91 -16.65 40.87 6.15
N THR A 92 -16.18 41.58 7.17
CA THR A 92 -15.92 41.00 8.50
C THR A 92 -17.21 40.64 9.28
N THR A 93 -18.28 41.43 9.13
CA THR A 93 -19.55 41.19 9.87
C THR A 93 -20.49 40.23 9.18
N ASP A 94 -20.57 40.25 7.84
CA ASP A 94 -21.55 39.44 7.10
C ASP A 94 -20.95 38.18 6.47
N ILE A 95 -19.62 38.04 6.42
CA ILE A 95 -18.93 36.80 6.01
C ILE A 95 -18.36 36.13 7.28
N PRO A 96 -19.07 35.17 7.88
CA PRO A 96 -18.58 34.48 9.08
C PRO A 96 -17.29 33.71 8.76
N GLY A 97 -16.26 33.88 9.60
CA GLY A 97 -14.94 33.28 9.40
C GLY A 97 -14.89 31.74 9.53
N ALA A 98 -15.91 31.11 10.12
CA ALA A 98 -16.10 29.66 10.17
C ALA A 98 -17.57 29.33 10.55
N SER A 99 -18.18 28.35 9.87
CA SER A 99 -19.51 27.84 10.21
C SER A 99 -19.64 26.36 9.85
N LEU A 100 -20.29 25.57 10.72
CA LEU A 100 -20.64 24.18 10.46
C LEU A 100 -21.90 24.03 9.59
N THR A 101 -22.63 25.13 9.35
CA THR A 101 -23.95 25.13 8.69
C THR A 101 -24.02 26.00 7.42
N GLN A 102 -23.08 26.93 7.21
CA GLN A 102 -23.10 27.89 6.11
C GLN A 102 -21.74 27.90 5.36
N LYS A 103 -21.77 27.74 4.03
CA LYS A 103 -20.54 27.63 3.20
C LYS A 103 -19.84 28.98 3.09
N GLY A 104 -18.49 29.04 3.24
CA GLY A 104 -17.73 30.02 2.45
C GLY A 104 -16.44 30.70 2.92
N VAL A 105 -15.65 30.24 3.90
CA VAL A 105 -14.15 30.15 3.87
C VAL A 105 -13.69 29.57 5.21
N VAL A 106 -12.97 28.44 5.21
CA VAL A 106 -12.33 27.87 6.41
C VAL A 106 -10.86 28.27 6.41
N GLN A 107 -10.32 28.71 7.56
CA GLN A 107 -8.90 29.01 7.69
C GLN A 107 -8.08 27.71 7.80
N LEU A 108 -6.96 27.63 7.05
CA LEU A 108 -6.09 26.46 7.05
C LEU A 108 -5.06 26.49 8.21
N THR A 109 -4.65 25.32 8.70
CA THR A 109 -3.58 25.15 9.71
C THR A 109 -2.54 24.11 9.29
N ASP A 110 -1.28 24.37 9.63
CA ASP A 110 -0.13 23.48 9.54
C ASP A 110 0.42 23.08 10.92
N VAL A 111 -0.28 23.44 12.00
CA VAL A 111 0.07 23.08 13.38
C VAL A 111 -0.97 22.10 13.96
N ILE A 112 -0.49 21.08 14.69
CA ILE A 112 -1.35 20.15 15.44
C ILE A 112 -2.00 20.89 16.62
N GLY A 113 -3.31 20.72 16.77
CA GLY A 113 -4.08 21.32 17.86
C GLY A 113 -5.46 20.71 17.98
N ASN A 114 -6.31 21.34 18.78
CA ASN A 114 -7.68 20.91 19.09
C ASN A 114 -8.72 21.94 18.61
N SER A 115 -8.45 22.62 17.50
CA SER A 115 -9.34 23.64 16.96
C SER A 115 -10.54 23.01 16.23
N ASP A 116 -11.73 23.49 16.54
CA ASP A 116 -12.97 23.14 15.81
C ASP A 116 -13.26 24.11 14.64
N THR A 117 -12.40 25.10 14.42
CA THR A 117 -12.60 26.18 13.43
C THR A 117 -11.57 26.21 12.30
N LEU A 118 -10.45 25.48 12.44
CA LEU A 118 -9.38 25.39 11.45
C LEU A 118 -9.45 24.09 10.65
N ALA A 119 -9.21 24.16 9.34
CA ALA A 119 -9.05 22.98 8.49
C ALA A 119 -7.57 22.60 8.36
N VAL A 120 -7.29 21.31 8.48
CA VAL A 120 -5.94 20.75 8.34
C VAL A 120 -5.41 20.88 6.91
N THR A 121 -4.14 21.24 6.74
CA THR A 121 -3.47 21.21 5.43
C THR A 121 -3.10 19.78 5.02
N GLN A 122 -3.01 19.52 3.71
CA GLN A 122 -2.56 18.22 3.19
C GLN A 122 -1.17 17.82 3.72
N LYS A 123 -0.25 18.78 3.85
CA LYS A 123 1.10 18.54 4.38
C LYS A 123 1.06 18.05 5.83
N LEU A 124 0.28 18.71 6.69
CA LEU A 124 0.11 18.30 8.08
C LEU A 124 -0.52 16.90 8.20
N VAL A 125 -1.53 16.58 7.37
CA VAL A 125 -2.09 15.22 7.31
C VAL A 125 -1.02 14.20 6.93
N GLN A 126 -0.16 14.52 5.96
CA GLN A 126 0.91 13.62 5.54
C GLN A 126 1.96 13.40 6.64
N GLU A 127 2.31 14.45 7.38
CA GLU A 127 3.22 14.36 8.53
C GLU A 127 2.65 13.50 9.66
N VAL A 128 1.37 13.68 10.00
CA VAL A 128 0.67 12.84 11.00
C VAL A 128 0.62 11.38 10.54
N ILE A 129 0.23 11.12 9.29
CA ILE A 129 0.26 9.76 8.71
C ILE A 129 1.66 9.16 8.78
N ASN A 130 2.70 9.95 8.51
CA ASN A 130 4.08 9.48 8.59
C ASN A 130 4.49 9.17 10.03
N SER A 131 4.09 9.98 11.02
CA SER A 131 4.37 9.72 12.43
C SER A 131 3.62 8.50 12.99
N LEU A 132 2.45 8.17 12.44
CA LEU A 132 1.65 7.01 12.86
C LEU A 132 2.12 5.71 12.21
N ARG A 133 2.97 5.77 11.17
CA ARG A 133 3.55 4.56 10.58
C ARG A 133 4.67 4.05 11.48
N GLU A 134 4.36 2.98 12.21
CA GLU A 134 5.31 2.27 13.08
C GLU A 134 6.51 1.71 12.29
N TYR A 135 6.33 1.47 10.98
CA TYR A 135 7.40 1.07 10.07
C TYR A 135 7.27 1.81 8.73
N THR A 136 8.38 2.33 8.23
CA THR A 136 8.48 2.82 6.85
C THR A 136 8.30 1.68 5.85
N ARG A 137 7.88 1.99 4.62
CA ARG A 137 7.80 0.97 3.54
C ARG A 137 9.12 0.22 3.36
N GLU A 138 10.23 0.94 3.46
CA GLU A 138 11.58 0.37 3.38
C GLU A 138 11.89 -0.58 4.55
N GLN A 139 11.45 -0.26 5.77
CA GLN A 139 11.58 -1.17 6.91
C GLN A 139 10.70 -2.42 6.77
N ILE A 140 9.51 -2.29 6.18
CA ILE A 140 8.63 -3.42 5.85
C ILE A 140 9.30 -4.31 4.79
N ASP A 141 9.80 -3.71 3.71
CA ASP A 141 10.49 -4.43 2.64
C ASP A 141 11.76 -5.10 3.15
N ASN A 142 12.53 -4.43 4.01
CA ASN A 142 13.70 -5.02 4.66
C ASN A 142 13.31 -6.16 5.59
N ARG A 143 12.25 -6.05 6.40
CA ARG A 143 11.75 -7.18 7.20
C ARG A 143 11.26 -8.35 6.36
N ILE A 144 10.58 -8.09 5.24
CA ILE A 144 10.18 -9.12 4.27
C ILE A 144 11.41 -9.78 3.65
N LYS A 145 12.46 -9.00 3.35
CA LYS A 145 13.72 -9.51 2.79
C LYS A 145 14.50 -10.33 3.81
N THR A 146 14.55 -9.90 5.07
CA THR A 146 15.20 -10.64 6.16
C THR A 146 14.40 -11.87 6.56
N ALA A 147 13.06 -11.89 6.42
CA ALA A 147 12.24 -13.09 6.68
C ALA A 147 12.40 -14.21 5.61
N ASN A 148 13.17 -13.97 4.56
CA ASN A 148 13.42 -14.89 3.45
C ASN A 148 14.80 -15.57 3.52
N GLU A 149 15.25 -15.99 4.71
CA GLU A 149 16.60 -16.56 4.91
C GLU A 149 16.79 -17.93 4.25
N ILE A 150 15.71 -18.66 3.95
CA ILE A 150 15.78 -19.99 3.32
C ILE A 150 15.51 -19.84 1.81
N PRO A 151 16.48 -20.18 0.93
CA PRO A 151 16.29 -20.14 -0.51
C PRO A 151 15.13 -21.04 -0.97
N VAL A 152 14.35 -20.56 -1.95
CA VAL A 152 13.29 -21.36 -2.60
C VAL A 152 13.88 -22.65 -3.15
N GLY A 153 13.19 -23.77 -2.92
CA GLY A 153 13.65 -25.10 -3.34
C GLY A 153 14.49 -25.85 -2.30
N SER A 154 14.95 -25.20 -1.23
CA SER A 154 15.66 -25.88 -0.13
C SER A 154 14.73 -26.84 0.62
N PRO A 155 15.07 -28.14 0.77
CA PRO A 155 14.31 -29.04 1.63
C PRO A 155 14.41 -28.63 3.11
N ILE A 156 13.27 -28.51 3.78
CA ILE A 156 13.16 -28.10 5.19
C ILE A 156 12.50 -29.25 5.97
N PRO A 157 13.12 -29.76 7.05
CA PRO A 157 12.46 -30.68 7.97
C PRO A 157 11.26 -30.03 8.65
N TRP A 158 10.10 -30.69 8.58
CA TRP A 158 8.82 -30.22 9.11
C TRP A 158 8.18 -31.29 10.01
N PRO A 159 7.76 -30.95 11.23
CA PRO A 159 7.34 -31.95 12.23
C PRO A 159 5.93 -32.50 12.00
N LEU A 160 5.14 -31.92 11.09
CA LEU A 160 3.74 -32.32 10.84
C LEU A 160 3.59 -33.04 9.48
N PRO A 161 2.59 -33.92 9.33
CA PRO A 161 2.38 -34.67 8.08
C PRO A 161 1.98 -33.80 6.89
N HIS A 162 1.46 -32.59 7.13
CA HIS A 162 1.02 -31.67 6.09
C HIS A 162 1.81 -30.37 6.12
N PRO A 163 2.27 -29.86 4.96
CA PRO A 163 2.97 -28.58 4.88
C PRO A 163 2.02 -27.43 5.23
N PRO A 164 2.53 -26.32 5.80
CA PRO A 164 1.76 -25.10 5.95
C PRO A 164 1.46 -24.48 4.57
N PHE A 165 0.53 -23.52 4.53
CA PHE A 165 0.21 -22.81 3.31
C PHE A 165 1.46 -22.14 2.70
N GLY A 166 1.61 -22.25 1.38
CA GLY A 166 2.78 -21.72 0.65
C GLY A 166 3.98 -22.68 0.59
N TYR A 167 3.83 -23.93 1.04
CA TYR A 167 4.86 -24.96 0.96
C TYR A 167 4.32 -26.23 0.27
N PHE A 168 5.24 -26.99 -0.34
CA PHE A 168 4.97 -28.29 -0.94
C PHE A 168 5.73 -29.39 -0.24
N THR A 169 5.15 -30.59 -0.20
CA THR A 169 5.84 -31.80 0.27
C THR A 169 6.80 -32.32 -0.79
N CYS A 170 8.01 -32.73 -0.39
CA CYS A 170 8.98 -33.43 -1.23
C CYS A 170 8.61 -34.91 -1.40
N ASN A 171 7.54 -35.18 -2.15
CA ASN A 171 6.98 -36.52 -2.37
C ASN A 171 7.03 -36.93 -3.85
N GLY A 172 7.92 -36.34 -4.64
CA GLY A 172 8.01 -36.63 -6.08
C GLY A 172 6.98 -35.90 -6.95
N SER A 173 6.07 -35.09 -6.39
CA SER A 173 4.97 -34.47 -7.15
C SER A 173 5.44 -33.42 -8.17
N ALA A 174 4.66 -33.26 -9.25
CA ALA A 174 4.84 -32.17 -10.20
C ALA A 174 4.27 -30.84 -9.66
N PHE A 175 4.82 -29.71 -10.12
CA PHE A 175 4.32 -28.37 -9.83
C PHE A 175 4.24 -27.49 -11.09
N ASN A 176 3.43 -26.43 -11.02
CA ASN A 176 3.28 -25.49 -12.13
C ASN A 176 4.45 -24.48 -12.16
N LYS A 177 5.31 -24.59 -13.16
CA LYS A 177 6.49 -23.72 -13.34
C LYS A 177 6.13 -22.25 -13.60
N LEU A 178 4.99 -21.97 -14.24
CA LEU A 178 4.54 -20.60 -14.48
C LEU A 178 4.07 -19.93 -13.19
N GLN A 179 3.47 -20.70 -12.29
CA GLN A 179 3.01 -20.22 -10.99
C GLN A 179 4.16 -20.07 -9.98
N TYR A 180 5.18 -20.93 -10.08
CA TYR A 180 6.31 -20.99 -9.15
C TYR A 180 7.67 -20.89 -9.88
N PRO A 181 8.00 -19.74 -10.48
CA PRO A 181 9.19 -19.59 -11.32
C PRO A 181 10.50 -19.79 -10.55
N LYS A 182 10.61 -19.28 -9.31
CA LYS A 182 11.80 -19.49 -8.47
C LYS A 182 12.00 -20.95 -8.07
N LEU A 183 10.90 -21.68 -7.89
CA LEU A 183 10.98 -23.12 -7.62
C LEU A 183 11.38 -23.90 -8.89
N ALA A 184 10.98 -23.41 -10.06
CA ALA A 184 11.41 -23.95 -11.35
C ALA A 184 12.89 -23.68 -11.65
N GLU A 185 13.48 -22.61 -11.13
CA GLU A 185 14.94 -22.40 -11.17
C GLU A 185 15.68 -23.48 -10.37
N ALA A 186 15.16 -23.85 -9.18
CA ALA A 186 15.73 -24.90 -8.35
C ALA A 186 15.46 -26.33 -8.87
N TYR A 187 14.27 -26.57 -9.44
CA TYR A 187 13.84 -27.85 -10.00
C TYR A 187 13.32 -27.69 -11.45
N PRO A 188 14.22 -27.62 -12.45
CA PRO A 188 13.86 -27.31 -13.86
C PRO A 188 12.87 -28.28 -14.51
N ASP A 189 12.88 -29.54 -14.08
CA ASP A 189 11.99 -30.59 -14.56
C ASP A 189 10.53 -30.42 -14.08
N GLY A 190 10.26 -29.45 -13.20
CA GLY A 190 8.93 -29.17 -12.69
C GLY A 190 8.42 -30.25 -11.73
N ARG A 191 9.32 -31.02 -11.13
CA ARG A 191 9.01 -32.05 -10.13
C ARG A 191 9.89 -31.88 -8.90
N LEU A 192 9.29 -32.11 -7.74
CA LEU A 192 10.00 -32.16 -6.47
C LEU A 192 10.71 -33.51 -6.33
N PRO A 193 11.81 -33.58 -5.56
CA PRO A 193 12.39 -34.87 -5.17
C PRO A 193 11.39 -35.64 -4.29
N ASP A 194 11.46 -36.97 -4.33
CA ASP A 194 10.80 -37.82 -3.34
C ASP A 194 11.79 -38.11 -2.21
N LEU A 195 11.65 -37.41 -1.10
CA LEU A 195 12.56 -37.51 0.05
C LEU A 195 11.96 -38.34 1.19
N ARG A 196 10.85 -39.04 0.95
CA ARG A 196 10.20 -39.86 1.97
C ARG A 196 11.06 -41.08 2.25
N GLY A 197 11.61 -41.15 3.46
CA GLY A 197 12.52 -42.22 3.89
C GLY A 197 13.99 -41.97 3.53
N GLU A 198 14.30 -40.83 2.92
CA GLU A 198 15.65 -40.53 2.43
C GLU A 198 16.48 -39.69 3.40
N PHE A 199 17.79 -39.92 3.37
CA PHE A 199 18.77 -39.06 4.03
C PHE A 199 19.42 -38.12 3.01
N ILE A 200 19.43 -36.83 3.33
CA ILE A 200 20.15 -35.84 2.52
C ILE A 200 21.63 -35.88 2.91
N ARG A 201 22.51 -36.04 1.92
CA ARG A 201 23.96 -35.95 2.07
C ARG A 201 24.54 -34.78 1.26
N GLY A 202 25.72 -34.31 1.65
CA GLY A 202 26.46 -33.33 0.85
C GLY A 202 26.91 -33.91 -0.50
N TRP A 203 26.80 -33.11 -1.56
CA TRP A 203 27.36 -33.44 -2.86
C TRP A 203 28.89 -33.32 -2.83
N ASP A 204 29.59 -34.21 -3.55
CA ASP A 204 31.06 -34.28 -3.53
C ASP A 204 31.72 -33.04 -4.14
N ASP A 205 31.09 -32.48 -5.19
CA ASP A 205 31.54 -31.27 -5.91
C ASP A 205 33.07 -31.25 -6.18
N GLY A 206 33.61 -32.40 -6.61
CA GLY A 206 35.03 -32.54 -6.96
C GLY A 206 36.00 -32.77 -5.79
N ARG A 207 35.51 -32.96 -4.55
CA ARG A 207 36.37 -33.27 -3.39
C ARG A 207 37.10 -34.62 -3.53
N GLY A 208 36.55 -35.59 -4.27
CA GLY A 208 37.20 -36.87 -4.51
C GLY A 208 36.70 -38.02 -3.62
N VAL A 209 35.69 -37.79 -2.78
CA VAL A 209 35.14 -38.83 -1.89
C VAL A 209 34.10 -39.69 -2.62
N ASP A 210 33.39 -39.09 -3.58
CA ASP A 210 32.27 -39.72 -4.29
C ASP A 210 32.13 -39.13 -5.71
N SER A 211 33.22 -39.20 -6.48
CA SER A 211 33.42 -38.44 -7.72
C SER A 211 32.53 -38.85 -8.90
N PHE A 212 31.89 -40.00 -8.83
CA PHE A 212 31.01 -40.50 -9.89
C PHE A 212 29.54 -40.19 -9.65
N ARG A 213 29.20 -39.49 -8.57
CA ARG A 213 27.80 -39.19 -8.20
C ARG A 213 27.35 -37.83 -8.70
N SER A 214 26.28 -37.83 -9.49
CA SER A 214 25.62 -36.60 -9.91
C SER A 214 24.76 -36.00 -8.80
N LEU A 215 24.59 -34.68 -8.79
CA LEU A 215 23.69 -34.00 -7.86
C LEU A 215 22.25 -34.56 -7.99
N LEU A 216 21.55 -34.72 -6.87
CA LEU A 216 20.21 -35.30 -6.77
C LEU A 216 20.05 -36.78 -7.20
N SER A 217 21.13 -37.51 -7.50
CA SER A 217 21.01 -38.95 -7.75
C SER A 217 20.75 -39.71 -6.45
N TRP A 218 19.81 -40.64 -6.49
CA TRP A 218 19.55 -41.56 -5.39
C TRP A 218 20.66 -42.62 -5.27
N GLN A 219 20.95 -43.04 -4.05
CA GLN A 219 21.84 -44.17 -3.77
C GLN A 219 21.21 -45.04 -2.68
N GLU A 220 21.21 -46.36 -2.90
CA GLU A 220 20.84 -47.31 -1.87
C GLU A 220 21.82 -47.29 -0.69
N GLY A 221 21.31 -47.55 0.51
CA GLY A 221 22.14 -47.70 1.71
C GLY A 221 23.01 -48.98 1.68
N SER A 222 23.92 -49.10 2.64
CA SER A 222 24.80 -50.27 2.74
C SER A 222 24.03 -51.53 3.13
N TYR A 223 24.30 -52.61 2.41
CA TYR A 223 23.75 -53.93 2.70
C TYR A 223 24.37 -54.55 3.95
N LEU A 224 23.53 -55.17 4.77
CA LEU A 224 23.90 -56.04 5.87
C LEU A 224 23.37 -57.45 5.60
N LEU A 225 24.23 -58.45 5.84
CA LEU A 225 23.92 -59.87 5.65
C LEU A 225 23.39 -60.47 6.96
N GLN A 226 22.23 -61.11 6.89
CA GLN A 226 21.65 -61.95 7.96
C GLN A 226 21.60 -63.41 7.52
N ASP A 227 21.60 -64.31 8.49
CA ASP A 227 21.21 -65.71 8.25
C ASP A 227 19.68 -65.79 8.17
N VAL A 228 19.12 -66.72 7.40
CA VAL A 228 17.69 -67.07 7.50
C VAL A 228 17.44 -68.57 7.75
N ASN A 229 18.50 -69.36 7.95
CA ASN A 229 18.43 -70.78 8.26
C ASN A 229 18.73 -71.04 9.75
N PRO A 230 18.09 -72.03 10.41
CA PRO A 230 18.23 -72.28 11.84
C PRO A 230 19.65 -72.65 12.34
N VAL A 231 20.65 -72.76 11.46
CA VAL A 231 22.03 -73.08 11.80
C VAL A 231 22.90 -71.86 11.53
N ASN A 232 23.34 -71.19 12.60
CA ASN A 232 24.11 -69.93 12.61
C ASN A 232 25.50 -70.08 12.00
N ASN A 233 25.56 -70.05 10.68
CA ASN A 233 26.76 -70.42 9.95
C ASN A 233 27.52 -69.16 9.47
N VAL A 234 26.85 -68.02 9.39
CA VAL A 234 27.41 -66.72 8.97
C VAL A 234 27.96 -65.94 10.18
N VAL A 235 29.12 -65.30 10.04
CA VAL A 235 29.63 -64.33 11.04
C VAL A 235 28.83 -63.02 10.93
N SER A 236 27.63 -63.03 11.51
CA SER A 236 26.73 -61.88 11.67
C SER A 236 25.89 -62.10 12.93
N PHE A 237 24.97 -61.18 13.24
CA PHE A 237 23.98 -61.40 14.29
C PHE A 237 23.15 -62.66 13.97
N SER A 238 22.99 -63.57 14.94
CA SER A 238 22.31 -64.87 14.78
C SER A 238 20.76 -64.77 14.78
N SER A 239 20.20 -63.72 14.17
CA SER A 239 18.77 -63.45 14.15
C SER A 239 18.25 -63.46 12.72
N HIS A 240 17.25 -64.29 12.46
CA HIS A 240 16.58 -64.44 11.15
C HIS A 240 15.42 -63.44 10.96
N ASP A 241 15.12 -62.63 11.98
CA ASP A 241 14.09 -61.60 11.94
C ASP A 241 14.71 -60.24 11.58
N ARG A 242 14.50 -59.84 10.33
CA ARG A 242 14.92 -58.54 9.79
C ARG A 242 14.33 -57.34 10.55
N ALA A 243 13.09 -57.45 11.04
CA ALA A 243 12.44 -56.39 11.81
C ALA A 243 13.01 -56.30 13.24
N ALA A 244 13.44 -57.43 13.81
CA ALA A 244 14.21 -57.44 15.05
C ALA A 244 15.57 -56.75 14.86
N LEU A 245 16.22 -56.97 13.72
CA LEU A 245 17.50 -56.34 13.36
C LEU A 245 17.38 -54.85 12.97
N LYS A 246 16.16 -54.32 12.80
CA LYS A 246 15.89 -52.93 12.41
C LYS A 246 16.44 -52.55 11.04
N TRP A 247 16.48 -53.51 10.11
CA TRP A 247 16.91 -53.25 8.74
C TRP A 247 15.71 -53.00 7.83
N ASP A 248 15.90 -52.16 6.83
CA ASP A 248 14.94 -51.92 5.77
C ASP A 248 15.10 -52.97 4.66
N THR A 249 14.05 -53.16 3.88
CA THR A 249 14.10 -54.08 2.73
C THR A 249 14.82 -53.40 1.58
N PRO A 250 15.81 -54.04 0.94
CA PRO A 250 16.43 -53.51 -0.26
C PRO A 250 15.38 -53.16 -1.33
N GLN A 251 15.58 -52.04 -2.02
CA GLN A 251 14.71 -51.64 -3.13
C GLN A 251 14.98 -52.52 -4.34
N ASP A 252 16.25 -52.79 -4.66
CA ASP A 252 16.60 -53.77 -5.68
C ASP A 252 16.26 -55.18 -5.19
N LYS A 253 15.47 -55.89 -6.00
CA LYS A 253 15.03 -57.25 -5.68
C LYS A 253 15.97 -58.32 -6.23
N ALA A 254 16.95 -57.95 -7.05
CA ALA A 254 17.86 -58.84 -7.78
C ALA A 254 19.30 -58.77 -7.28
N ILE A 255 19.51 -58.59 -5.97
CA ILE A 255 20.84 -58.50 -5.38
C ILE A 255 21.38 -59.92 -5.15
N SER A 256 22.52 -60.24 -5.78
CA SER A 256 23.26 -61.49 -5.57
C SER A 256 24.66 -61.18 -5.04
N LEU A 257 24.97 -61.65 -3.82
CA LEU A 257 26.28 -61.46 -3.20
C LEU A 257 26.91 -62.79 -2.84
N TRP A 258 28.24 -62.84 -2.81
CA TRP A 258 28.98 -64.03 -2.37
C TRP A 258 29.17 -64.01 -0.86
N ALA A 259 28.56 -64.98 -0.19
CA ALA A 259 28.71 -65.18 1.24
C ALA A 259 29.52 -66.45 1.52
N ARG A 260 30.33 -66.39 2.58
CA ARG A 260 31.05 -67.53 3.14
C ARG A 260 30.58 -67.74 4.57
N TYR A 261 30.30 -68.99 4.90
CA TYR A 261 29.91 -69.38 6.24
C TYR A 261 30.97 -70.34 6.79
N VAL A 262 31.21 -70.33 8.10
CA VAL A 262 32.24 -71.18 8.73
C VAL A 262 31.57 -72.43 9.28
N HIS A 263 31.81 -73.55 8.63
CA HIS A 263 31.53 -74.90 9.14
C HIS A 263 32.81 -75.74 8.96
N ALA A 264 32.83 -76.97 9.49
CA ALA A 264 33.95 -77.92 9.29
C ALA A 264 34.34 -78.12 7.80
N ASN A 265 33.44 -77.80 6.86
CA ASN A 265 33.67 -77.75 5.42
C ASN A 265 33.32 -76.34 4.91
N THR A 266 34.28 -75.59 4.35
CA THR A 266 34.05 -74.23 3.83
C THR A 266 33.35 -74.26 2.46
N ASN A 267 32.04 -73.96 2.43
CA ASN A 267 31.27 -73.80 1.19
C ASN A 267 30.86 -72.34 0.96
N ARG A 268 30.90 -71.90 -0.30
CA ARG A 268 30.43 -70.58 -0.75
C ARG A 268 29.02 -70.71 -1.31
N TRP A 269 28.17 -69.71 -1.05
CA TRP A 269 26.81 -69.66 -1.55
C TRP A 269 26.45 -68.23 -1.99
N ILE A 270 25.34 -68.10 -2.73
CA ILE A 270 24.82 -66.83 -3.25
C ILE A 270 23.67 -66.38 -2.35
N ALA A 271 23.81 -65.20 -1.73
CA ALA A 271 22.77 -64.57 -0.92
C ALA A 271 21.83 -63.72 -1.78
N ASP A 272 20.53 -63.84 -1.52
CA ASP A 272 19.47 -63.03 -2.12
C ASP A 272 18.81 -62.07 -1.10
N THR A 273 17.76 -61.36 -1.51
CA THR A 273 17.05 -60.36 -0.68
C THR A 273 16.42 -60.91 0.61
N THR A 274 16.28 -62.23 0.73
CA THR A 274 15.84 -62.89 1.96
C THR A 274 16.90 -62.76 3.05
N PHE A 275 18.18 -62.78 2.65
CA PHE A 275 19.35 -62.76 3.53
C PHE A 275 19.97 -61.37 3.68
N ILE A 276 19.45 -60.36 3.01
CA ILE A 276 20.03 -59.01 2.97
C ILE A 276 19.03 -57.97 3.48
N GLY A 277 19.53 -57.01 4.25
CA GLY A 277 18.80 -55.78 4.61
C GLY A 277 19.66 -54.55 4.39
N VAL A 278 19.03 -53.37 4.43
CA VAL A 278 19.72 -52.09 4.38
C VAL A 278 19.67 -51.45 5.77
N SER A 279 20.80 -50.94 6.25
CA SER A 279 20.83 -50.18 7.51
C SER A 279 20.81 -48.68 7.30
N ARG A 280 20.18 -47.98 8.24
CA ARG A 280 20.14 -46.53 8.33
C ARG A 280 20.78 -46.01 9.63
N PRO A 281 21.31 -44.79 9.64
CA PRO A 281 21.61 -44.09 10.89
C PRO A 281 20.36 -43.98 11.77
N ARG A 282 20.52 -44.00 13.10
CA ARG A 282 19.41 -43.73 14.04
C ARG A 282 18.87 -42.31 13.80
N ASN A 283 17.56 -42.18 13.59
CA ASN A 283 16.93 -40.92 13.16
C ASN A 283 15.49 -40.79 13.69
N ILE A 284 14.95 -39.58 13.57
CA ILE A 284 13.53 -39.26 13.76
C ILE A 284 12.98 -38.81 12.40
N ALA A 285 11.84 -39.36 11.99
CA ALA A 285 11.22 -39.04 10.71
C ALA A 285 10.51 -37.67 10.78
N PHE A 286 10.99 -36.72 9.96
CA PHE A 286 10.33 -35.46 9.68
C PHE A 286 9.80 -35.49 8.24
N ASN A 287 8.75 -34.72 7.96
CA ASN A 287 8.37 -34.46 6.60
C ASN A 287 9.37 -33.49 5.95
N TYR A 288 9.70 -33.66 4.67
CA TYR A 288 10.50 -32.67 3.95
C TYR A 288 9.59 -31.79 3.12
N ILE A 289 9.67 -30.48 3.32
CA ILE A 289 8.88 -29.48 2.59
C ILE A 289 9.79 -28.49 1.87
N VAL A 290 9.31 -27.90 0.78
CA VAL A 290 9.96 -26.78 0.10
C VAL A 290 9.00 -25.60 0.02
N ARG A 291 9.55 -24.39 0.09
CA ARG A 291 8.77 -23.17 -0.11
C ARG A 291 8.34 -23.06 -1.57
N ALA A 292 7.10 -22.64 -1.81
CA ALA A 292 6.56 -22.52 -3.16
C ALA A 292 6.97 -21.23 -3.88
N ALA A 293 7.17 -20.11 -3.17
CA ALA A 293 7.57 -18.80 -3.70
C ALA A 293 8.42 -18.00 -2.70
#